data_AF-A0A926HXB4-F1
#
_entry.id   AF-A0A926HXB4-F1
#
_cell.length_a   1.000
_cell.length_b   1.000
_cell.length_c   1.000
_cell.angle_alpha   90.00
_cell.angle_beta   90.00
_cell.angle_gamma   90.00
#
_symmetry.space_group_name_H-M   'P 1'
#
loop_
_entity.id
_entity.type
_entity.pdbx_description
1 polymer ?
#
loop_
_entity_poly.entity_id
_entity_poly.type
_entity_poly.pdbx_seq_one_letter_code
_entity_poly.pdbx_strand_id
1 'polypeptide(L)' 'MKAKQFHEMADHELEQKLVDLKTEFFNLRFQKATGQLGNPLSIREVKKDIARVKTILKERELKAAK' A
#
# COMPACT_ATOMS: atom_id res chain seq x y z
N MET A 1 -3.83 -7.68 0.54
CA MET A 1 -4.87 -7.58 -0.52
C MET A 1 -4.47 -8.35 -1.80
N LYS A 2 -5.43 -8.80 -2.64
CA LYS A 2 -5.14 -9.45 -3.94
C LYS A 2 -4.75 -8.38 -4.98
N ALA A 3 -3.63 -8.60 -5.69
CA ALA A 3 -3.08 -7.65 -6.67
C ALA A 3 -4.07 -7.21 -7.76
N LYS A 4 -5.05 -8.06 -8.11
CA LYS A 4 -6.07 -7.78 -9.12
C LYS A 4 -6.92 -6.54 -8.80
N GLN A 5 -7.26 -6.33 -7.53
CA GLN A 5 -8.12 -5.20 -7.13
C GLN A 5 -7.43 -3.85 -7.35
N PHE A 6 -6.10 -3.78 -7.31
CA PHE A 6 -5.38 -2.54 -7.57
C PHE A 6 -5.25 -2.23 -9.08
N HIS A 7 -5.45 -3.21 -9.95
CA HIS A 7 -5.41 -2.99 -11.40
C HIS A 7 -6.73 -2.42 -11.95
N GLU A 8 -7.85 -2.69 -11.29
CA GLU A 8 -9.19 -2.24 -11.69
C GLU A 8 -9.51 -0.81 -11.22
N MET A 9 -8.77 -0.27 -10.25
CA MET A 9 -9.02 1.07 -9.68
C MET A 9 -8.42 2.18 -10.52
N ALA A 10 -9.01 3.37 -10.46
CA ALA A 10 -8.48 4.56 -11.15
C ALA A 10 -7.21 5.10 -10.49
N ASP A 11 -6.39 5.86 -11.22
CA ASP A 11 -5.11 6.39 -10.72
C ASP A 11 -5.27 7.23 -9.45
N HIS A 12 -6.30 8.07 -9.40
CA HIS A 12 -6.60 8.90 -8.23
C HIS A 12 -6.99 8.07 -7.00
N GLU A 13 -7.73 6.97 -7.18
CA GLU A 13 -8.10 6.06 -6.08
C GLU A 13 -6.88 5.28 -5.56
N LEU A 14 -5.95 4.94 -6.45
CA LEU A 14 -4.69 4.30 -6.08
C LEU A 14 -3.80 5.23 -5.25
N GLU A 15 -3.74 6.52 -5.60
CA GLU A 15 -3.02 7.52 -4.82
C GLU A 15 -3.65 7.72 -3.43
N GLN A 16 -4.98 7.81 -3.34
CA GLN A 16 -5.68 7.89 -2.05
C GLN A 16 -5.41 6.65 -1.19
N LYS A 17 -5.54 5.44 -1.75
CA LYS A 17 -5.19 4.20 -1.05
C LYS A 17 -3.74 4.16 -0.59
N LEU A 18 -2.81 4.74 -1.35
CA LEU A 18 -1.40 4.80 -0.97
C LEU A 18 -1.20 5.69 0.26
N VAL A 19 -1.96 6.79 0.38
CA VAL A 19 -1.97 7.64 1.58
C VAL A 19 -2.54 6.90 2.78
N ASP A 20 -3.67 6.22 2.61
CA ASP A 20 -4.31 5.45 3.68
C ASP A 20 -3.40 4.33 4.21
N LEU A 21 -2.81 3.56 3.31
CA LEU A 21 -1.88 2.48 3.66
C LEU A 21 -0.61 2.99 4.35
N LYS A 22 -0.13 4.20 4.02
CA LYS A 22 0.99 4.83 4.73
C LYS A 22 0.61 5.21 6.16
N THR A 23 -0.59 5.74 6.36
CA THR A 23 -1.12 6.08 7.69
C THR A 23 -1.29 4.82 8.54
N GLU A 24 -1.85 3.76 7.96
CA GLU A 24 -1.95 2.46 8.62
C GLU A 24 -0.57 1.88 8.97
N PHE A 25 0.40 1.97 8.05
CA PHE A 25 1.77 1.54 8.32
C PHE A 25 2.42 2.33 9.46
N PHE A 26 2.16 3.64 9.56
CA PHE A 26 2.63 4.47 10.66
C PHE A 26 2.01 4.03 11.99
N ASN A 27 0.70 3.80 12.02
CA ASN A 27 -0.02 3.30 13.20
C ASN A 27 0.49 1.93 13.63
N LEU A 28 0.75 1.01 12.70
CA LEU A 28 1.34 -0.30 12.99
C LEU A 28 2.78 -0.17 13.52
N ARG A 29 3.58 0.76 13.00
CA ARG A 29 4.91 1.04 13.57
C ARG A 29 4.83 1.62 14.97
N PHE A 30 3.85 2.47 15.22
CA PHE A 30 3.59 3.05 16.55
C PHE A 30 3.17 1.96 17.54
N GLN A 31 2.21 1.11 17.17
CA GLN A 31 1.79 -0.05 17.97
C GLN A 31 2.93 -1.05 18.23
N LYS A 32 3.84 -1.20 17.26
CA LYS A 32 5.06 -2.00 17.45
C LYS A 32 5.98 -1.38 18.49
N ALA A 33 6.15 -0.06 18.48
CA ALA A 33 6.97 0.66 19.44
C ALA A 33 6.36 0.64 20.85
N THR A 34 5.03 0.70 20.97
CA THR A 34 4.32 0.60 22.26
C THR A 34 4.17 -0.83 22.79
N GLY A 35 4.60 -1.84 22.03
CA GLY A 35 4.56 -3.25 22.44
C GLY A 35 3.15 -3.87 22.44
N GLN A 36 2.14 -3.16 21.93
CA GLN A 36 0.75 -3.65 21.83
C GLN A 36 0.43 -4.29 20.47
N LEU A 37 1.46 -4.58 19.67
CA LEU A 37 1.25 -5.11 18.33
C LEU A 37 0.81 -6.58 18.38
N GLY A 38 -0.49 -6.81 18.18
CA GLY A 38 -1.05 -8.16 18.21
C GLY A 38 -0.52 -9.08 17.12
N ASN A 39 -0.30 -8.59 15.89
CA ASN A 39 0.17 -9.42 14.78
C ASN A 39 1.33 -8.76 14.00
N PRO A 40 2.57 -9.23 14.11
CA PRO A 40 3.72 -8.75 13.34
C PRO A 40 3.60 -8.93 11.81
N LEU A 41 2.76 -9.86 11.34
CA LEU A 41 2.61 -10.14 9.91
C LEU A 41 1.90 -9.00 9.17
N SER A 42 1.02 -8.25 9.83
CA SER A 42 0.27 -7.15 9.21
C SER A 42 1.21 -6.05 8.68
N ILE A 43 2.31 -5.74 9.38
CA ILE A 43 3.33 -4.80 8.91
C ILE A 43 3.93 -5.26 7.56
N ARG A 44 4.17 -6.56 7.41
CA ARG A 44 4.73 -7.13 6.17
C ARG A 44 3.70 -7.09 5.05
N GLU A 45 2.44 -7.33 5.35
CA GLU A 45 1.34 -7.26 4.38
C GLU A 45 1.11 -5.83 3.88
N VAL A 46 1.00 -4.87 4.78
CA VAL A 46 0.84 -3.45 4.43
C VAL A 46 2.03 -2.95 3.60
N LYS A 47 3.26 -3.35 3.95
CA LYS A 47 4.46 -3.01 3.16
C LYS A 47 4.40 -3.58 1.73
N LYS A 48 3.91 -4.82 1.57
CA LYS A 48 3.73 -5.44 0.25
C LYS A 48 2.62 -4.75 -0.55
N ASP A 49 1.53 -4.36 0.10
CA ASP A 49 0.42 -3.67 -0.56
C ASP A 49 0.85 -2.26 -1.04
N ILE A 50 1.62 -1.50 -0.24
CA ILE A 50 2.23 -0.22 -0.68
C ILE A 50 3.13 -0.43 -1.90
N ALA A 51 3.96 -1.48 -1.89
CA ALA A 51 4.86 -1.76 -3.01
C ALA A 51 4.08 -2.07 -4.30
N ARG A 52 3.01 -2.88 -4.22
CA ARG A 52 2.15 -3.21 -5.36
C ARG A 52 1.50 -1.97 -5.97
N VAL A 53 0.94 -1.08 -5.14
CA VAL A 53 0.32 0.16 -5.63
C VAL A 53 1.33 1.03 -6.37
N LYS A 54 2.54 1.20 -5.81
CA LYS A 54 3.62 1.94 -6.47
C LYS A 54 4.05 1.33 -7.80
N THR A 55 4.14 0.00 -7.87
CA THR A 55 4.49 -0.70 -9.11
C THR A 55 3.44 -0.44 -10.19
N ILE A 56 2.14 -0.52 -9.85
CA ILE A 56 1.06 -0.30 -10.81
C ILE A 56 1.03 1.15 -11.30
N LEU A 57 1.19 2.12 -10.41
CA LEU A 57 1.32 3.53 -10.80
C LEU A 57 2.48 3.71 -11.78
N LYS A 58 3.63 3.08 -11.50
CA LYS A 58 4.79 3.18 -12.40
C LYS A 58 4.57 2.48 -13.74
N GLU A 59 3.91 1.33 -13.75
CA GLU A 59 3.53 0.64 -14.99
C GLU A 59 2.59 1.48 -15.85
N ARG A 60 1.64 2.21 -15.23
CA ARG A 60 0.73 3.12 -15.93
C ARG A 60 1.45 4.35 -16.49
N GLU A 61 2.34 4.97 -15.71
CA GLU A 61 3.20 6.06 -16.19
C GLU A 61 4.03 5.63 -17.41
N LEU A 62 4.65 4.45 -17.36
CA LEU A 62 5.46 3.93 -18.46
C LEU A 62 4.62 3.59 -19.71
N LYS A 63 3.36 3.18 -19.54
CA LYS A 63 2.44 2.99 -20.67
C LYS A 63 1.97 4.32 -21.27
N ALA A 64 1.74 5.35 -20.45
CA ALA A 64 1.34 6.67 -20.92
C ALA A 64 2.47 7.41 -21.64
N ALA A 65 3.73 7.12 -21.29
CA ALA A 65 4.92 7.68 -21.93
C ALA A 65 5.32 6.98 -23.25
N LYS A 66 4.58 5.97 -23.69
CA LYS A 66 4.86 5.17 -24.89
C LYS A 66 3.82 5.42 -25.96
#